data_AF-A0A0Q4TYV5-F1
#
_entry.id   AF-A0A0Q4TYV5-F1
#
_cell.length_a   1.000
_cell.length_b   1.000
_cell.length_c   1.000
_cell.angle_alpha   90.00
_cell.angle_beta   90.00
_cell.angle_gamma   90.00
#
_symmetry.space_group_name_H-M   'P 1'
#
loop_
_entity.id
_entity.type
_entity.pdbx_description
1 polymer ?
#
loop_
_entity_poly.entity_id
_entity_poly.type
_entity_poly.pdbx_seq_one_letter_code
_entity_poly.pdbx_strand_id
1 'polypeptide(L)'
;MTRTTKKTAIRTLTIGGAAATAVTLFGVTPAFAETEVPEPSTFTSAYTVMATPDQVINNDGVATPGEPGATGTFDFRVNSDTEVICYDITLRGVTGDYQSPAKTATHIHEAAQGQAGPPRIAFPNPVDRGDGTRTSSGCLQGPFTTGVMSAAGADTGTGFSLKQLEANPAGFTGDSHTTSFAAGVVRGQLTQVPVGGVDTGLGGAATESASAGGLGLAAGGAGALALLGAGAYVLTRRQRATRA
;
A
#
# COMPACT_ATOMS: atom_id res chain seq x y z
N MET A 1 -85.70 3.24 43.22
CA MET A 1 -84.26 3.48 42.99
C MET A 1 -84.11 3.91 41.52
N THR A 2 -84.31 5.18 41.11
CA THR A 2 -83.48 6.40 41.28
C THR A 2 -81.98 6.12 41.00
N ARG A 3 -81.21 6.85 40.19
CA ARG A 3 -81.37 8.11 39.43
C ARG A 3 -80.13 8.30 38.50
N THR A 4 -80.35 8.61 37.23
CA THR A 4 -79.76 9.67 36.37
C THR A 4 -78.24 9.99 36.35
N THR A 5 -77.66 9.92 35.13
CA THR A 5 -76.66 10.81 34.43
C THR A 5 -75.28 11.12 35.00
N LYS A 6 -74.28 11.17 34.08
CA LYS A 6 -73.58 12.42 33.69
C LYS A 6 -72.79 12.27 32.38
N LYS A 7 -72.95 13.24 31.47
CA LYS A 7 -72.04 13.56 30.36
C LYS A 7 -70.86 14.37 30.91
N THR A 8 -69.66 14.19 30.38
CA THR A 8 -68.68 15.29 30.27
C THR A 8 -67.80 15.03 29.05
N ALA A 9 -67.79 16.01 28.14
CA ALA A 9 -66.88 16.07 27.00
C ALA A 9 -65.55 16.66 27.46
N ILE A 10 -64.43 16.13 26.97
CA ILE A 10 -63.16 16.87 26.94
C ILE A 10 -62.60 16.73 25.53
N ARG A 11 -62.58 17.87 24.82
CA ARG A 11 -61.80 18.12 23.62
C ARG A 11 -60.32 18.08 24.01
N THR A 12 -59.51 17.28 23.32
CA THR A 12 -58.08 17.56 23.25
C THR A 12 -57.77 18.19 21.90
N LEU A 13 -57.25 19.40 22.01
CA LEU A 13 -56.83 20.31 20.97
C LEU A 13 -55.72 19.70 20.09
N THR A 14 -55.79 19.97 18.80
CA THR A 14 -54.66 20.05 17.87
C THR A 14 -53.58 21.00 18.39
N ILE A 15 -52.30 20.59 18.36
CA ILE A 15 -51.03 21.33 18.17
C ILE A 15 -49.98 20.20 18.23
N GLY A 16 -49.03 20.02 17.33
CA GLY A 16 -48.54 20.78 16.20
C GLY A 16 -47.30 20.06 15.67
N GLY A 17 -46.84 20.50 14.50
CA GLY A 17 -45.49 20.24 14.02
C GLY A 17 -45.23 18.82 13.54
N ALA A 18 -45.55 18.55 12.27
CA ALA A 18 -44.71 17.67 11.48
C ALA A 18 -43.35 18.38 11.31
N ALA A 19 -42.49 18.28 12.33
CA ALA A 19 -41.08 18.57 12.16
C ALA A 19 -40.54 17.41 11.31
N ALA A 20 -40.36 17.68 10.03
CA ALA A 20 -39.54 16.85 9.16
C ALA A 20 -38.16 16.78 9.80
N THR A 21 -37.91 15.74 10.59
CA THR A 21 -36.55 15.32 10.92
C THR A 21 -35.97 14.80 9.62
N ALA A 22 -35.40 15.71 8.84
CA ALA A 22 -34.39 15.38 7.85
C ALA A 22 -33.27 14.72 8.64
N VAL A 23 -33.34 13.40 8.75
CA VAL A 23 -32.19 12.57 9.11
C VAL A 23 -31.22 12.79 7.96
N THR A 24 -30.34 13.77 8.14
CA THR A 24 -29.11 13.85 7.36
C THR A 24 -28.39 12.55 7.66
N LEU A 25 -28.52 11.60 6.74
CA LEU A 25 -27.58 10.52 6.57
C LEU A 25 -26.23 11.21 6.33
N PHE A 26 -25.52 11.53 7.41
CA PHE A 26 -24.08 11.68 7.34
C PHE A 26 -23.63 10.36 6.76
N GLY A 27 -23.20 10.40 5.50
CA GLY A 27 -22.62 9.26 4.83
C GLY A 27 -21.61 8.69 5.79
N VAL A 28 -21.75 7.41 6.09
CA VAL A 28 -20.67 6.63 6.69
C VAL A 28 -19.54 6.77 5.67
N THR A 29 -18.67 7.77 5.87
CA THR A 29 -17.41 7.79 5.16
C THR A 29 -16.73 6.52 5.63
N PRO A 30 -16.46 5.55 4.74
CA PRO A 30 -15.63 4.41 5.14
C PRO A 30 -14.40 4.95 5.86
N ALA A 31 -13.94 4.24 6.90
CA ALA A 31 -12.72 4.59 7.59
C ALA A 31 -11.57 4.54 6.56
N PHE A 32 -11.34 5.67 5.88
CA PHE A 32 -10.28 5.78 4.89
C PHE A 32 -8.98 5.63 5.64
N ALA A 33 -8.12 4.77 5.10
CA ALA A 33 -6.80 4.53 5.63
C ALA A 33 -6.09 5.88 5.82
N GLU A 34 -6.04 6.69 4.76
CA GLU A 34 -5.61 8.11 4.72
C GLU A 34 -6.15 8.81 3.45
N THR A 35 -5.70 10.05 3.18
CA THR A 35 -6.02 10.77 1.95
C THR A 35 -5.34 10.13 0.73
N GLU A 36 -6.13 9.50 -0.13
CA GLU A 36 -5.65 8.96 -1.41
C GLU A 36 -5.36 10.06 -2.43
N VAL A 37 -4.24 9.92 -3.16
CA VAL A 37 -3.81 10.85 -4.21
C VAL A 37 -3.29 10.10 -5.43
N PRO A 38 -3.24 10.75 -6.62
CA PRO A 38 -2.53 10.20 -7.76
C PRO A 38 -1.02 10.04 -7.48
N GLU A 39 -0.40 9.11 -8.21
CA GLU A 39 1.05 8.92 -8.15
C GLU A 39 1.80 10.19 -8.59
N PRO A 40 2.81 10.67 -7.82
CA PRO A 40 3.61 11.81 -8.21
C PRO A 40 4.61 11.44 -9.31
N SER A 41 5.08 12.43 -10.07
CA SER A 41 6.03 12.23 -11.17
C SER A 41 7.46 11.89 -10.73
N THR A 42 7.78 12.07 -9.44
CA THR A 42 9.11 11.86 -8.87
C THR A 42 9.01 11.27 -7.47
N PHE A 43 10.05 10.52 -7.09
CA PHE A 43 10.22 9.95 -5.76
C PHE A 43 11.59 10.34 -5.21
N THR A 44 11.63 10.67 -3.92
CA THR A 44 12.85 10.99 -3.17
C THR A 44 13.52 9.72 -2.64
N SER A 45 12.75 8.67 -2.35
CA SER A 45 13.27 7.39 -1.87
C SER A 45 12.34 6.22 -2.17
N ALA A 46 12.85 5.00 -2.02
CA ALA A 46 12.06 3.77 -2.12
C ALA A 46 12.54 2.75 -1.07
N TYR A 47 11.61 1.92 -0.60
CA TYR A 47 11.84 0.92 0.44
C TYR A 47 11.11 -0.37 0.11
N THR A 48 11.64 -1.49 0.59
CA THR A 48 10.93 -2.76 0.61
C THR A 48 10.93 -3.34 2.02
N VAL A 49 9.88 -4.10 2.33
CA VAL A 49 9.77 -4.91 3.54
C VAL A 49 9.52 -6.35 3.14
N MET A 50 10.42 -7.25 3.54
CA MET A 50 10.21 -8.69 3.46
C MET A 50 9.72 -9.19 4.83
N ALA A 51 8.40 -9.28 4.96
CA ALA A 51 7.75 -9.61 6.21
C ALA A 51 7.53 -11.11 6.37
N THR A 52 7.84 -11.63 7.55
CA THR A 52 7.67 -13.04 7.90
C THR A 52 7.02 -13.18 9.28
N PRO A 53 6.39 -14.33 9.58
CA PRO A 53 5.68 -14.54 10.84
C PRO A 53 6.61 -14.62 12.05
N ASP A 54 7.88 -14.95 11.88
CA ASP A 54 8.87 -15.07 12.97
C ASP A 54 9.44 -13.72 13.44
N GLN A 55 9.14 -12.63 12.73
CA GLN A 55 9.61 -11.28 13.06
C GLN A 55 8.60 -10.45 13.86
N VAL A 56 7.43 -11.01 14.17
CA VAL A 56 6.35 -10.32 14.88
C VAL A 56 6.72 -10.08 16.35
N ILE A 57 6.54 -8.84 16.80
CA ILE A 57 6.78 -8.38 18.17
C ILE A 57 5.49 -7.77 18.66
N ASN A 58 4.97 -8.22 19.81
CA ASN A 58 3.76 -7.65 20.38
C ASN A 58 4.03 -6.30 21.09
N ASN A 59 2.98 -5.63 21.56
CA ASN A 59 3.09 -4.32 22.20
C ASN A 59 3.92 -4.31 23.50
N ASP A 60 4.12 -5.47 24.14
CA ASP A 60 4.95 -5.61 25.34
C ASP A 60 6.44 -5.83 24.98
N GLY A 61 6.80 -5.81 23.69
CA GLY A 61 8.16 -6.05 23.21
C GLY A 61 8.55 -7.52 23.17
N VAL A 62 7.57 -8.43 23.20
CA VAL A 62 7.80 -9.89 23.22
C VAL A 62 7.62 -10.47 21.82
N ALA A 63 8.63 -11.22 21.36
CA ALA A 63 8.54 -11.98 20.12
C ALA A 63 7.37 -12.96 20.19
N THR A 64 6.46 -12.85 19.22
CA THR A 64 5.20 -13.59 19.18
C THR A 64 5.06 -14.19 17.78
N PRO A 65 4.65 -15.45 17.62
CA PRO A 65 4.50 -16.03 16.29
C PRO A 65 3.35 -15.38 15.50
N GLY A 66 3.62 -15.01 14.25
CA GLY A 66 2.62 -14.71 13.23
C GLY A 66 2.05 -15.98 12.57
N GLU A 67 1.37 -15.83 11.44
CA GLU A 67 0.70 -16.95 10.74
C GLU A 67 1.72 -17.88 10.07
N PRO A 68 1.77 -19.17 10.44
CA PRO A 68 2.73 -20.10 9.84
C PRO A 68 2.61 -20.18 8.32
N GLY A 69 3.72 -19.98 7.62
CA GLY A 69 3.77 -20.01 6.15
C GLY A 69 3.30 -18.72 5.46
N ALA A 70 2.81 -17.73 6.21
CA ALA A 70 2.50 -16.43 5.64
C ALA A 70 3.78 -15.66 5.28
N THR A 71 3.70 -14.81 4.26
CA THR A 71 4.75 -13.87 3.90
C THR A 71 4.12 -12.56 3.43
N GLY A 72 4.87 -11.46 3.54
CA GLY A 72 4.48 -10.18 2.99
C GLY A 72 5.64 -9.50 2.26
N THR A 73 5.32 -8.84 1.15
CA THR A 73 6.20 -7.91 0.46
C THR A 73 5.49 -6.55 0.46
N PHE A 74 6.16 -5.54 1.00
CA PHE A 74 5.63 -4.18 1.05
C PHE A 74 6.63 -3.27 0.35
N ASP A 75 6.30 -2.80 -0.83
CA ASP A 75 7.13 -1.89 -1.61
C ASP A 75 6.57 -0.48 -1.49
N PHE A 76 7.41 0.43 -1.02
CA PHE A 76 7.06 1.83 -0.80
C PHE A 76 7.91 2.72 -1.68
N ARG A 77 7.26 3.68 -2.35
CA ARG A 77 7.92 4.76 -3.09
C ARG A 77 7.49 6.08 -2.47
N VAL A 78 8.45 6.86 -2.01
CA VAL A 78 8.22 8.03 -1.16
C VAL A 78 8.64 9.28 -1.91
N ASN A 79 7.82 10.32 -1.83
CA ASN A 79 8.18 11.69 -2.11
C ASN A 79 7.99 12.52 -0.83
N SER A 80 9.07 12.72 -0.08
CA SER A 80 9.02 13.44 1.19
C SER A 80 8.95 14.96 1.04
N ASP A 81 9.06 15.50 -0.17
CA ASP A 81 8.85 16.92 -0.43
C ASP A 81 7.37 17.26 -0.58
N THR A 82 6.56 16.30 -1.02
CA THR A 82 5.10 16.43 -1.13
C THR A 82 4.34 15.60 -0.08
N GLU A 83 5.05 14.92 0.82
CA GLU A 83 4.52 14.00 1.82
C GLU A 83 3.63 12.90 1.21
N VAL A 84 4.01 12.38 0.04
CA VAL A 84 3.30 11.29 -0.64
C VAL A 84 4.07 9.98 -0.51
N ILE A 85 3.37 8.92 -0.11
CA ILE A 85 3.87 7.55 -0.12
C ILE A 85 2.97 6.68 -1.00
N CYS A 86 3.54 6.15 -2.07
CA CYS A 86 2.93 5.11 -2.88
C CYS A 86 3.33 3.74 -2.34
N TYR A 87 2.39 2.81 -2.33
CA TYR A 87 2.57 1.47 -1.80
C TYR A 87 2.09 0.43 -2.81
N ASP A 88 2.80 -0.70 -2.87
CA ASP A 88 2.36 -1.97 -3.43
C ASP A 88 2.64 -3.05 -2.39
N ILE A 89 1.58 -3.64 -1.86
CA ILE A 89 1.63 -4.58 -0.76
C ILE A 89 1.03 -5.88 -1.24
N THR A 90 1.79 -6.97 -1.14
CA THR A 90 1.35 -8.33 -1.43
C THR A 90 1.57 -9.22 -0.23
N LEU A 91 0.50 -9.84 0.26
CA LEU A 91 0.54 -10.89 1.28
C LEU A 91 0.27 -12.24 0.63
N ARG A 92 0.95 -13.29 1.07
CA ARG A 92 0.71 -14.68 0.64
C ARG A 92 0.51 -15.55 1.87
N GLY A 93 -0.44 -16.48 1.79
CA GLY A 93 -0.74 -17.41 2.89
C GLY A 93 -1.37 -16.76 4.12
N VAL A 94 -1.78 -15.49 4.05
CA VAL A 94 -2.51 -14.79 5.10
C VAL A 94 -4.00 -15.13 5.00
N THR A 95 -4.59 -15.57 6.10
CA THR A 95 -6.01 -15.97 6.16
C THR A 95 -6.81 -15.20 7.22
N GLY A 96 -8.14 -15.36 7.18
CA GLY A 96 -9.05 -14.71 8.12
C GLY A 96 -9.26 -13.22 7.88
N ASP A 97 -10.10 -12.62 8.72
CA ASP A 97 -10.48 -11.21 8.62
C ASP A 97 -9.41 -10.30 9.20
N TYR A 98 -9.27 -9.11 8.62
CA TYR A 98 -8.39 -8.07 9.16
C TYR A 98 -8.96 -7.48 10.45
N GLN A 99 -8.09 -7.27 11.44
CA GLN A 99 -8.46 -6.61 12.69
C GLN A 99 -7.26 -5.83 13.24
N SER A 100 -7.51 -4.59 13.66
CA SER A 100 -6.52 -3.73 14.30
C SER A 100 -7.23 -2.67 15.15
N PRO A 101 -6.60 -2.16 16.22
CA PRO A 101 -7.05 -0.94 16.90
C PRO A 101 -6.95 0.32 16.02
N ALA A 102 -6.10 0.30 14.98
CA ALA A 102 -5.99 1.37 14.01
C ALA A 102 -7.15 1.35 13.00
N LYS A 103 -7.24 2.37 12.14
CA LYS A 103 -8.25 2.50 11.07
C LYS A 103 -8.27 1.28 10.13
N THR A 104 -7.10 0.73 9.84
CA THR A 104 -6.90 -0.49 9.07
C THR A 104 -5.90 -1.38 9.81
N ALA A 105 -5.58 -2.54 9.25
CA ALA A 105 -4.75 -3.57 9.86
C ALA A 105 -3.45 -3.80 9.09
N THR A 106 -2.97 -2.79 8.36
CA THR A 106 -1.75 -2.84 7.55
C THR A 106 -1.02 -1.53 7.74
N HIS A 107 0.22 -1.56 8.18
CA HIS A 107 0.86 -0.34 8.69
C HIS A 107 2.33 -0.21 8.33
N ILE A 108 2.83 1.02 8.51
CA ILE A 108 4.22 1.26 8.88
C ILE A 108 4.23 1.65 10.37
N HIS A 109 5.08 1.00 11.17
CA HIS A 109 5.37 1.33 12.55
C HIS A 109 6.73 2.03 12.68
N GLU A 110 6.85 2.99 13.60
CA GLU A 110 8.15 3.48 14.05
C GLU A 110 8.69 2.54 15.12
N ALA A 111 9.41 1.51 14.68
CA ALA A 111 9.95 0.45 15.49
C ALA A 111 11.32 0.00 14.94
N ALA A 112 12.35 0.10 15.77
CA ALA A 112 13.64 -0.50 15.47
C ALA A 112 13.57 -2.04 15.47
N GLN A 113 14.61 -2.69 14.93
CA GLN A 113 14.66 -4.15 14.89
C GLN A 113 14.52 -4.76 16.29
N GLY A 114 13.60 -5.71 16.42
CA GLY A 114 13.29 -6.39 17.68
C GLY A 114 12.56 -5.53 18.73
N GLN A 115 12.15 -4.31 18.40
CA GLN A 115 11.38 -3.43 19.30
C GLN A 115 9.92 -3.31 18.83
N ALA A 116 9.03 -3.06 19.78
CA ALA A 116 7.67 -2.60 19.50
C ALA A 116 7.68 -1.08 19.28
N GLY A 117 6.67 -0.58 18.59
CA GLY A 117 6.52 0.85 18.35
C GLY A 117 5.12 1.19 17.82
N PRO A 118 4.69 2.45 17.88
CA PRO A 118 3.37 2.84 17.41
C PRO A 118 3.28 2.82 15.87
N PRO A 119 2.07 2.57 15.30
CA PRO A 119 1.86 2.77 13.88
C PRO A 119 1.98 4.26 13.56
N ARG A 120 2.53 4.60 12.40
CA ARG A 120 2.64 5.97 11.89
C ARG A 120 1.82 6.19 10.62
N ILE A 121 1.63 5.14 9.81
CA ILE A 121 0.78 5.16 8.61
C ILE A 121 -0.10 3.93 8.64
N ALA A 122 -1.41 4.11 8.38
CA ALA A 122 -2.36 3.05 8.12
C ALA A 122 -2.65 2.97 6.62
N PHE A 123 -2.49 1.79 6.01
CA PHE A 123 -2.75 1.54 4.59
C PHE A 123 -4.04 0.77 4.38
N PRO A 124 -4.75 0.92 3.25
CA PRO A 124 -5.86 0.04 2.92
C PRO A 124 -5.43 -1.44 2.99
N ASN A 125 -6.25 -2.26 3.65
CA ASN A 125 -5.92 -3.67 3.82
C ASN A 125 -5.85 -4.41 2.46
N PRO A 126 -4.83 -5.26 2.23
CA PRO A 126 -4.76 -6.06 1.01
C PRO A 126 -6.00 -6.92 0.79
N VAL A 127 -6.57 -6.87 -0.41
CA VAL A 127 -7.79 -7.60 -0.76
C VAL A 127 -7.42 -8.97 -1.33
N ASP A 128 -8.09 -10.02 -0.86
CA ASP A 128 -7.93 -11.38 -1.38
C ASP A 128 -8.28 -11.45 -2.87
N ARG A 129 -7.36 -11.98 -3.66
CA ARG A 129 -7.49 -12.13 -5.12
C ARG A 129 -8.03 -13.51 -5.51
N GLY A 130 -8.22 -14.43 -4.56
CA GLY A 130 -8.73 -15.77 -4.78
C GLY A 130 -7.69 -16.78 -5.28
N ASP A 131 -6.42 -16.38 -5.35
CA ASP A 131 -5.28 -17.20 -5.77
C ASP A 131 -4.28 -17.47 -4.63
N GLY A 132 -4.69 -17.21 -3.39
CA GLY A 132 -3.84 -17.32 -2.20
C GLY A 132 -2.98 -16.07 -1.95
N THR A 133 -3.15 -15.01 -2.74
CA THR A 133 -2.56 -13.70 -2.50
C THR A 133 -3.61 -12.66 -2.07
N ARG A 134 -3.18 -11.71 -1.25
CA ARG A 134 -3.95 -10.49 -0.95
C ARG A 134 -3.12 -9.30 -1.37
N THR A 135 -3.69 -8.34 -2.12
CA THR A 135 -2.92 -7.18 -2.58
C THR A 135 -3.59 -5.84 -2.32
N SER A 136 -2.78 -4.81 -2.03
CA SER A 136 -3.19 -3.42 -1.86
C SER A 136 -2.21 -2.52 -2.60
N SER A 137 -2.71 -1.55 -3.37
CA SER A 137 -1.85 -0.60 -4.09
C SER A 137 -2.50 0.78 -4.14
N GLY A 138 -1.69 1.83 -4.09
CA GLY A 138 -2.18 3.22 -4.18
C GLY A 138 -1.13 4.21 -3.71
N CYS A 139 -1.53 5.48 -3.54
CA CYS A 139 -0.69 6.50 -2.92
C CYS A 139 -1.49 7.29 -1.89
N LEU A 140 -0.87 7.55 -0.75
CA LEU A 140 -1.43 8.32 0.36
C LEU A 140 -0.62 9.59 0.54
N GLN A 141 -1.29 10.69 0.85
CA GLN A 141 -0.65 11.96 1.18
C GLN A 141 -0.85 12.30 2.66
N GLY A 142 0.23 12.76 3.31
CA GLY A 142 0.19 13.27 4.67
C GLY A 142 -0.56 14.62 4.79
N PRO A 143 -0.90 15.07 6.01
CA PRO A 143 -0.55 14.46 7.30
C PRO A 143 -1.24 13.12 7.52
N PHE A 144 -0.50 12.15 8.04
CA PHE A 144 -1.00 10.80 8.29
C PHE A 144 -1.63 10.70 9.68
N THR A 145 -2.58 9.78 9.82
CA THR A 145 -3.16 9.37 11.09
C THR A 145 -3.26 7.84 11.13
N THR A 146 -3.61 7.30 12.29
CA THR A 146 -3.76 5.84 12.43
C THR A 146 -5.05 5.47 13.13
N GLY A 147 -5.70 6.40 13.82
CA GLY A 147 -6.81 6.16 14.73
C GLY A 147 -6.36 5.65 16.11
N VAL A 148 -5.08 5.33 16.30
CA VAL A 148 -4.53 4.92 17.61
C VAL A 148 -4.09 6.17 18.35
N MET A 149 -4.51 6.32 19.60
CA MET A 149 -4.11 7.44 20.44
C MET A 149 -2.90 7.07 21.31
N SER A 150 -1.90 7.94 21.34
CA SER A 150 -0.77 7.87 22.28
C SER A 150 -1.24 8.14 23.71
N ALA A 151 -0.37 7.84 24.69
CA ALA A 151 -0.62 8.17 26.10
C ALA A 151 -0.83 9.67 26.36
N ALA A 152 -0.30 10.54 25.48
CA ALA A 152 -0.50 11.98 25.53
C ALA A 152 -1.84 12.44 24.90
N GLY A 153 -2.65 11.52 24.38
CA GLY A 153 -3.97 11.81 23.78
C GLY A 153 -3.93 12.29 22.32
N ALA A 154 -2.77 12.26 21.67
CA ALA A 154 -2.63 12.57 20.24
C ALA A 154 -2.59 11.28 19.41
N ASP A 155 -3.15 11.33 18.18
CA ASP A 155 -3.06 10.23 17.21
C ASP A 155 -1.59 9.88 16.92
N THR A 156 -1.25 8.59 16.81
CA THR A 156 0.14 8.17 16.63
C THR A 156 0.72 8.53 15.26
N GLY A 157 -0.08 8.87 14.25
CA GLY A 157 0.42 9.46 13.01
C GLY A 157 0.69 10.97 13.12
N THR A 158 0.14 11.65 14.14
CA THR A 158 0.30 13.11 14.28
C THR A 158 1.76 13.49 14.46
N GLY A 159 2.25 14.40 13.62
CA GLY A 159 3.62 14.92 13.67
C GLY A 159 4.67 13.99 13.05
N PHE A 160 4.27 12.83 12.54
CA PHE A 160 5.11 12.00 11.69
C PHE A 160 5.25 12.64 10.30
N SER A 161 6.45 12.56 9.71
CA SER A 161 6.71 12.97 8.33
C SER A 161 7.54 11.93 7.60
N LEU A 162 7.38 11.85 6.29
CA LEU A 162 8.18 10.93 5.47
C LEU A 162 9.66 11.25 5.53
N LYS A 163 10.05 12.49 5.81
CA LYS A 163 11.47 12.84 6.07
C LYS A 163 12.06 12.11 7.29
N GLN A 164 11.27 11.79 8.31
CA GLN A 164 11.73 10.98 9.44
C GLN A 164 12.00 9.53 9.02
N LEU A 165 11.14 8.98 8.15
CA LEU A 165 11.34 7.66 7.55
C LEU A 165 12.60 7.62 6.68
N GLU A 166 12.84 8.64 5.86
CA GLU A 166 14.06 8.76 5.05
C GLU A 166 15.33 8.91 5.87
N ALA A 167 15.27 9.63 7.00
CA ALA A 167 16.41 9.84 7.87
C ALA A 167 16.84 8.56 8.60
N ASN A 168 15.92 7.63 8.86
CA ASN A 168 16.22 6.39 9.59
C ASN A 168 15.27 5.24 9.20
N PRO A 169 15.37 4.66 7.99
CA PRO A 169 14.47 3.59 7.55
C PRO A 169 14.57 2.32 8.40
N ALA A 170 15.76 2.03 8.96
CA ALA A 170 15.97 0.91 9.90
C ALA A 170 15.24 1.09 11.24
N GLY A 171 14.66 2.27 11.49
CA GLY A 171 13.76 2.55 12.60
C GLY A 171 12.28 2.27 12.31
N PHE A 172 11.93 1.70 11.14
CA PHE A 172 10.54 1.48 10.74
C PHE A 172 10.25 0.06 10.24
N THR A 173 9.12 -0.50 10.62
CA THR A 173 8.65 -1.82 10.16
C THR A 173 7.36 -1.76 9.37
N GLY A 174 7.17 -2.71 8.45
CA GLY A 174 5.87 -2.98 7.82
C GLY A 174 5.25 -4.24 8.40
N ASP A 175 3.94 -4.21 8.62
CA ASP A 175 3.17 -5.36 9.11
C ASP A 175 1.72 -5.38 8.61
N SER A 176 1.07 -6.51 8.87
CA SER A 176 -0.39 -6.65 8.78
C SER A 176 -0.91 -7.45 9.98
N HIS A 177 -2.21 -7.35 10.27
CA HIS A 177 -2.86 -8.04 11.39
C HIS A 177 -4.17 -8.69 10.96
N THR A 178 -4.47 -9.84 11.54
CA THR A 178 -5.76 -10.52 11.35
C THR A 178 -6.36 -10.86 12.71
N THR A 179 -7.65 -11.20 12.74
CA THR A 179 -8.35 -11.57 13.98
C THR A 179 -7.63 -12.71 14.73
N SER A 180 -7.07 -13.68 14.02
CA SER A 180 -6.32 -14.80 14.62
C SER A 180 -4.90 -14.42 15.06
N PHE A 181 -4.35 -13.33 14.51
CA PHE A 181 -2.98 -12.86 14.73
C PHE A 181 -2.96 -11.37 15.04
N ALA A 182 -3.63 -10.99 16.13
CA ALA A 182 -3.81 -9.58 16.52
C ALA A 182 -2.48 -8.86 16.83
N ALA A 183 -1.45 -9.58 17.29
CA ALA A 183 -0.10 -9.02 17.48
C ALA A 183 0.63 -8.75 16.14
N GLY A 184 0.17 -9.34 15.05
CA GLY A 184 0.77 -9.26 13.72
C GLY A 184 0.71 -10.62 13.03
N VAL A 185 0.26 -10.65 11.78
CA VAL A 185 0.26 -11.84 10.93
C VAL A 185 1.64 -12.06 10.30
N VAL A 186 2.28 -10.97 9.89
CA VAL A 186 3.67 -10.89 9.38
C VAL A 186 4.24 -9.53 9.78
N ARG A 187 5.56 -9.46 9.98
CA ARG A 187 6.28 -8.20 10.23
C ARG A 187 7.65 -8.23 9.53
N GLY A 188 8.17 -7.08 9.14
CA GLY A 188 9.55 -6.96 8.64
C GLY A 188 10.08 -5.53 8.75
N GLN A 189 11.40 -5.37 8.69
CA GLN A 189 12.05 -4.05 8.70
C GLN A 189 12.08 -3.41 7.31
N LEU A 190 11.92 -2.09 7.22
CA LEU A 190 12.13 -1.34 6.00
C LEU A 190 13.61 -1.38 5.60
N THR A 191 13.85 -1.73 4.34
CA THR A 191 15.17 -1.69 3.70
C THR A 191 15.12 -0.76 2.50
N GLN A 192 16.05 0.18 2.41
CA GLN A 192 16.09 1.11 1.28
C GLN A 192 16.48 0.39 -0.01
N VAL A 193 15.80 0.73 -1.11
CA VAL A 193 16.09 0.25 -2.46
C VAL A 193 16.30 1.44 -3.42
N PRO A 194 17.02 1.27 -4.54
CA PRO A 194 17.24 2.36 -5.49
C PRO A 194 15.94 2.95 -6.04
N VAL A 195 15.83 4.27 -6.04
CA VAL A 195 14.76 4.97 -6.77
C VAL A 195 14.98 4.76 -8.27
N GLY A 196 14.03 4.10 -8.94
CA GLY A 196 14.12 3.83 -10.39
C GLY A 196 14.90 2.56 -10.80
N GLY A 197 15.18 1.64 -9.89
CA GLY A 197 15.71 0.31 -10.25
C GLY A 197 15.06 -0.75 -9.37
N VAL A 198 14.25 -1.67 -9.89
CA VAL A 198 14.22 -2.32 -11.20
C VAL A 198 12.80 -2.34 -11.75
N ASP A 199 12.66 -2.60 -13.05
CA ASP A 199 11.42 -3.09 -13.67
C ASP A 199 10.78 -4.23 -12.85
N THR A 200 9.99 -3.93 -11.82
CA THR A 200 9.11 -4.91 -11.15
C THR A 200 7.87 -5.21 -11.98
N GLY A 201 7.89 -4.87 -13.27
CA GLY A 201 6.90 -5.25 -14.25
C GLY A 201 5.56 -4.56 -14.02
N LEU A 202 5.18 -3.72 -14.99
CA LEU A 202 3.88 -3.05 -15.17
C LEU A 202 3.89 -1.57 -14.74
N GLY A 203 3.93 -0.70 -15.77
CA GLY A 203 3.70 0.73 -15.61
C GLY A 203 4.38 1.54 -16.71
N GLY A 204 4.06 1.23 -17.97
CA GLY A 204 4.68 1.88 -19.13
C GLY A 204 4.54 3.39 -19.08
N ALA A 205 5.67 4.08 -19.09
CA ALA A 205 5.73 5.47 -19.47
C ALA A 205 5.21 5.60 -20.91
N ALA A 206 4.04 6.22 -21.08
CA ALA A 206 3.69 6.81 -22.35
C ALA A 206 4.67 7.95 -22.60
N THR A 207 5.74 7.66 -23.35
CA THR A 207 6.55 8.71 -23.96
C THR A 207 5.63 9.41 -24.95
N GLU A 208 5.24 10.65 -24.65
CA GLU A 208 4.60 11.51 -25.62
C GLU A 208 5.57 11.73 -26.79
N SER A 209 5.27 11.11 -27.92
CA SER A 209 5.94 11.41 -29.18
C SER A 209 5.48 12.79 -29.65
N ALA A 210 6.17 13.82 -29.17
CA ALA A 210 6.22 15.09 -29.87
C ALA A 210 7.01 14.91 -31.17
N SER A 211 6.31 14.90 -32.30
CA SER A 211 6.91 15.31 -33.57
C SER A 211 5.90 16.09 -34.40
N ALA A 212 6.20 17.38 -34.53
CA ALA A 212 5.51 18.38 -35.32
C ALA A 212 5.28 17.95 -36.78
N GLY A 213 4.26 18.55 -37.38
CA GLY A 213 3.78 18.24 -38.72
C GLY A 213 4.76 18.43 -39.88
N GLY A 214 4.37 17.84 -41.01
CA GLY A 214 5.00 18.03 -42.31
C GLY A 214 4.37 17.11 -43.35
N LEU A 215 3.57 17.67 -44.25
CA LEU A 215 3.08 17.03 -45.47
C LEU A 215 4.26 16.61 -46.39
N GLY A 216 4.14 15.49 -47.11
CA GLY A 216 5.07 15.17 -48.20
C GLY A 216 4.92 13.80 -48.87
N LEU A 217 4.06 13.77 -49.90
CA LEU A 217 4.00 12.93 -51.12
C LEU A 217 5.03 11.79 -51.37
N ALA A 218 4.46 10.62 -51.70
CA ALA A 218 4.66 9.79 -52.92
C ALA A 218 5.96 9.00 -53.20
N ALA A 219 5.69 7.77 -53.69
CA ALA A 219 6.38 7.01 -54.74
C ALA A 219 7.55 6.05 -54.38
N GLY A 220 7.23 4.75 -54.46
CA GLY A 220 7.85 3.83 -55.42
C GLY A 220 9.23 3.23 -55.10
N GLY A 221 9.35 1.90 -55.26
CA GLY A 221 10.64 1.28 -55.54
C GLY A 221 10.84 -0.11 -54.93
N ALA A 222 10.50 -1.14 -55.70
CA ALA A 222 11.02 -2.49 -55.53
C ALA A 222 12.49 -2.57 -55.96
N GLY A 223 13.29 -3.42 -55.32
CA GLY A 223 14.63 -3.83 -55.77
C GLY A 223 15.29 -4.72 -54.71
N ALA A 224 15.17 -6.05 -54.80
CA ALA A 224 15.98 -6.98 -55.59
C ALA A 224 17.35 -7.35 -54.96
N LEU A 225 17.37 -8.57 -54.41
CA LEU A 225 18.41 -9.62 -54.53
C LEU A 225 19.84 -9.22 -54.89
N ALA A 226 20.80 -9.64 -54.06
CA ALA A 226 22.10 -10.12 -54.52
C ALA A 226 22.61 -11.27 -53.63
N LEU A 227 23.11 -12.30 -54.30
CA LEU A 227 23.47 -13.64 -53.85
C LEU A 227 24.99 -13.83 -53.98
N LEU A 228 25.53 -14.76 -53.18
CA LEU A 228 26.73 -15.60 -53.39
C LEU A 228 28.15 -15.06 -53.10
N GLY A 229 28.92 -15.92 -52.44
CA GLY A 229 30.38 -15.86 -52.38
C GLY A 229 31.00 -16.84 -51.37
N ALA A 230 31.07 -18.13 -51.72
CA ALA A 230 31.80 -19.14 -50.97
C ALA A 230 33.33 -18.99 -51.12
N GLY A 231 34.08 -19.33 -50.08
CA GLY A 231 35.54 -19.45 -50.14
C GLY A 231 36.10 -20.27 -48.98
N ALA A 232 36.38 -21.55 -49.24
CA ALA A 232 37.07 -22.45 -48.32
C ALA A 232 38.52 -22.68 -48.79
N TYR A 233 39.50 -22.54 -47.90
CA TYR A 233 40.82 -23.22 -47.88
C TYR A 233 41.59 -22.64 -46.65
N VAL A 234 42.48 -23.27 -45.89
CA VAL A 234 42.89 -24.66 -45.64
C VAL A 234 43.85 -24.61 -44.42
N LEU A 235 43.92 -25.74 -43.72
CA LEU A 235 44.83 -26.08 -42.63
C LEU A 235 46.33 -25.91 -42.92
N THR A 236 47.11 -25.56 -41.90
CA THR A 236 48.39 -26.21 -41.52
C THR A 236 48.67 -25.87 -40.03
N ARG A 237 48.65 -26.84 -39.09
CA ARG A 237 49.80 -27.60 -38.53
C ARG A 237 51.02 -26.70 -38.25
N ARG A 238 51.67 -26.66 -37.08
CA ARG A 238 51.99 -27.75 -36.12
C ARG A 238 52.88 -27.19 -34.98
N GLN A 239 52.91 -27.93 -33.86
CA GLN A 239 54.05 -28.11 -32.92
C GLN A 239 54.36 -26.97 -31.92
N ARG A 240 54.68 -27.20 -30.63
CA ARG A 240 55.34 -28.34 -29.95
C ARG A 240 55.02 -28.29 -28.45
N ALA A 241 54.88 -29.47 -27.84
CA ALA A 241 55.05 -29.69 -26.41
C ALA A 241 56.55 -29.71 -26.05
N THR A 242 56.94 -29.26 -24.84
CA THR A 242 57.52 -30.08 -23.75
C THR A 242 58.25 -29.27 -22.66
N ARG A 243 58.17 -29.84 -21.44
CA ARG A 243 59.00 -29.68 -20.21
C ARG A 243 58.62 -28.52 -19.27
N ALA A 244 58.53 -28.73 -17.96
CA ALA A 244 59.06 -29.80 -17.09
C ALA A 244 58.00 -30.34 -16.11
#